data_AF-A0A1R3X760-F1
#
_entry.id   AF-A0A1R3X760-F1
#
_cell.length_a   1.000
_cell.length_b   1.000
_cell.length_c   1.000
_cell.angle_alpha   90.00
_cell.angle_beta   90.00
_cell.angle_gamma   90.00
#
_symmetry.space_group_name_H-M   'P 1'
#
loop_
_entity.id
_entity.type
_entity.pdbx_description
1 polymer ?
#
loop_
_entity_poly.entity_id
_entity_poly.type
_entity_poly.pdbx_seq_one_letter_code
_entity_poly.pdbx_strand_id
1 'polypeptide(L)'
;MIVVCLQSNRSMGPRGGWQTGRMATLLLDSARLEVVLSGTERALSFHKGNVEIERSAIAKVQLTDDPFTWLRGVASPGTHVRGVIAMGTWRSTGADDFAIIRRRRPGVVIDLDGHPEYQRVILTTRHGLALVQALQLDVDEEPTDVVEIVTASIPTVPAVPRGRKASAPAPAV
;
A
#
# COMPACT_ATOMS: atom_id res chain seq x y z
N MET A 1 11.30 -17.24 -6.17
CA MET A 1 11.15 -15.98 -6.94
C MET A 1 9.74 -15.86 -7.48
N ILE A 2 8.81 -15.34 -6.67
CA ILE A 2 7.46 -15.01 -7.13
C ILE A 2 7.57 -13.66 -7.82
N VAL A 3 7.84 -13.67 -9.12
CA VAL A 3 7.73 -12.46 -9.92
C VAL A 3 6.25 -12.08 -9.97
N VAL A 4 5.81 -11.24 -9.04
CA VAL A 4 4.57 -10.49 -9.21
C VAL A 4 4.83 -9.50 -10.35
N CYS A 5 4.78 -9.99 -11.58
CA CYS A 5 5.06 -9.21 -12.78
C CYS A 5 3.95 -8.16 -12.92
N LEU A 6 4.16 -7.02 -12.28
CA LEU A 6 3.21 -5.92 -12.15
C LEU A 6 3.08 -5.08 -13.43
N GLN A 7 3.44 -5.62 -14.60
CA GLN A 7 3.13 -5.00 -15.88
C GLN A 7 1.72 -5.36 -16.31
N SER A 8 0.93 -4.34 -16.65
CA SER A 8 -0.28 -4.61 -17.42
C SER A 8 -0.50 -3.58 -18.50
N ASN A 9 -0.47 -4.15 -19.70
CA ASN A 9 -1.12 -3.74 -20.93
C ASN A 9 -0.53 -2.52 -21.65
N ARG A 10 0.38 -2.80 -22.60
CA ARG A 10 0.53 -1.94 -23.78
C ARG A 10 -0.75 -2.10 -24.60
N SER A 11 -1.61 -1.09 -24.57
CA SER A 11 -2.70 -0.95 -25.54
C SER A 11 -2.51 0.35 -26.29
N MET A 12 -2.44 0.27 -27.62
CA MET A 12 -2.37 1.40 -28.53
C MET A 12 -3.80 1.90 -28.77
N GLY A 13 -4.14 3.06 -28.22
CA GLY A 13 -5.41 3.72 -28.51
C GLY A 13 -5.46 4.26 -29.94
N PRO A 14 -6.64 4.45 -30.55
CA PRO A 14 -6.82 4.85 -31.96
C PRO A 14 -6.34 6.27 -32.31
N ARG A 15 -5.68 6.98 -31.38
CA ARG A 15 -5.18 8.36 -31.56
C ARG A 15 -3.69 8.54 -31.22
N GLY A 16 -2.84 7.54 -31.53
CA GLY A 16 -1.37 7.71 -31.64
C GLY A 16 -0.58 8.18 -30.41
N GLY A 17 -1.24 8.47 -29.28
CA GLY A 17 -0.59 8.87 -28.03
C GLY A 17 -0.32 7.66 -27.15
N TRP A 18 0.94 7.48 -26.73
CA TRP A 18 1.32 6.50 -25.71
C TRP A 18 0.69 6.90 -24.36
N GLN A 19 -0.42 6.26 -23.97
CA GLN A 19 -0.93 6.39 -22.60
C GLN A 19 -0.03 5.61 -21.65
N THR A 20 1.01 6.27 -21.16
CA THR A 20 2.00 5.67 -20.26
C THR A 20 1.50 5.75 -18.82
N GLY A 21 0.55 4.89 -18.47
CA GLY A 21 0.29 4.55 -17.06
C GLY A 21 1.39 3.63 -16.55
N ARG A 22 2.64 4.11 -16.44
CA ARG A 22 3.72 3.32 -15.85
C ARG A 22 3.50 3.25 -14.34
N MET A 23 3.13 2.06 -13.85
CA MET A 23 3.14 1.72 -12.43
C MET A 23 4.57 1.30 -12.04
N ALA A 24 4.93 1.52 -10.77
CA ALA A 24 6.14 0.94 -10.20
C ALA A 24 6.04 -0.59 -10.25
N THR A 25 7.13 -1.25 -10.63
CA THR A 25 7.20 -2.70 -10.69
C THR A 25 7.70 -3.21 -9.34
N LEU A 26 7.01 -4.18 -8.75
CA LEU A 26 7.49 -4.86 -7.54
C LEU A 26 8.00 -6.23 -7.93
N LEU A 27 9.25 -6.51 -7.62
CA LEU A 27 9.82 -7.84 -7.73
C LEU A 27 9.88 -8.43 -6.32
N LEU A 28 9.16 -9.52 -6.11
CA LEU A 28 9.22 -10.25 -4.85
C LEU A 28 10.11 -11.48 -5.05
N ASP A 29 11.22 -11.49 -4.35
CA ASP A 29 12.06 -12.65 -4.16
C ASP A 29 11.70 -13.31 -2.83
N SER A 30 12.13 -14.56 -2.60
CA SER A 30 11.84 -15.24 -1.32
C SER A 30 12.39 -14.48 -0.11
N ALA A 31 13.55 -13.82 -0.26
CA ALA A 31 14.23 -13.08 0.80
C ALA A 31 14.06 -11.55 0.75
N ARG A 32 13.62 -10.98 -0.37
CA ARG A 32 13.63 -9.52 -0.60
C ARG A 32 12.46 -9.05 -1.45
N LEU A 33 11.99 -7.84 -1.17
CA LEU A 33 11.06 -7.09 -1.98
C LEU A 33 11.81 -5.93 -2.64
N GLU A 34 11.84 -5.90 -3.97
CA GLU A 34 12.48 -4.84 -4.74
C GLU A 34 11.43 -3.98 -5.46
N VAL A 35 11.45 -2.68 -5.18
CA VAL A 35 10.64 -1.67 -5.88
C VAL A 35 11.43 -1.14 -7.06
N VAL A 36 11.15 -1.70 -8.23
CA VAL A 36 11.76 -1.28 -9.49
C VAL A 36 11.12 0.00 -9.99
N LEU A 37 11.91 1.07 -9.93
CA LEU A 37 11.52 2.39 -10.38
C LEU A 37 11.78 2.54 -11.87
N SER A 38 10.77 2.98 -12.61
CA SER A 38 10.93 3.44 -14.00
C SER A 38 11.82 4.70 -14.06
N GLY A 39 12.37 5.01 -15.24
CA GLY A 39 13.24 6.18 -15.40
C GLY A 39 12.58 7.51 -14.98
N THR A 40 11.27 7.67 -15.22
CA THR A 40 10.52 8.85 -14.76
C THR A 40 10.35 8.87 -13.25
N GLU A 41 10.16 7.72 -12.62
CA GLU A 41 10.08 7.63 -11.15
C GLU A 41 11.40 7.99 -10.51
N ARG A 42 12.51 7.43 -11.01
CA ARG A 42 13.87 7.79 -10.56
C ARG A 42 14.13 9.30 -10.65
N ALA A 43 13.72 9.91 -11.76
CA ALA A 43 13.87 11.35 -11.95
C ALA A 43 13.01 12.17 -10.97
N LEU A 44 11.73 11.81 -10.78
CA LEU A 44 10.81 12.53 -9.91
C LEU A 44 11.04 12.27 -8.41
N SER A 45 11.57 11.10 -8.07
CA SER A 45 11.92 10.72 -6.70
C SER A 45 13.34 11.15 -6.31
N PHE A 46 14.15 11.63 -7.26
CA PHE A 46 15.58 11.88 -7.09
C PHE A 46 16.35 10.66 -6.58
N HIS A 47 15.88 9.45 -6.92
CA HIS A 47 16.47 8.18 -6.48
C HIS A 47 17.25 7.53 -7.62
N LYS A 48 18.50 7.13 -7.38
CA LYS A 48 19.39 6.62 -8.45
C LYS A 48 19.14 5.16 -8.82
N GLY A 49 18.51 4.38 -7.94
CA GLY A 49 18.32 2.94 -8.09
C GLY A 49 16.90 2.47 -7.82
N ASN A 50 16.75 1.16 -7.65
CA ASN A 50 15.55 0.55 -7.11
C ASN A 50 15.60 0.61 -5.58
N VAL A 51 14.46 0.46 -4.91
CA VAL A 51 14.42 0.38 -3.44
C VAL A 51 14.33 -1.09 -3.06
N GLU A 52 15.39 -1.61 -2.46
CA GLU A 52 15.48 -2.99 -2.00
C GLU A 52 15.11 -3.07 -0.53
N ILE A 53 14.19 -3.97 -0.20
CA ILE A 53 13.65 -4.15 1.15
C ILE A 53 13.84 -5.62 1.51
N GLU A 54 14.56 -5.92 2.59
CA GLU A 54 14.62 -7.28 3.10
C GLU A 54 13.27 -7.72 3.64
N ARG A 55 12.89 -8.98 3.42
CA ARG A 55 11.59 -9.47 3.90
C ARG A 55 11.51 -9.50 5.43
N SER A 56 12.62 -9.82 6.10
CA SER A 56 12.78 -9.74 7.56
C SER A 56 12.51 -8.33 8.10
N ALA A 57 12.75 -7.29 7.29
CA ALA A 57 12.49 -5.91 7.66
C ALA A 57 11.01 -5.51 7.50
N ILE A 58 10.17 -6.33 6.86
CA ILE A 58 8.75 -6.00 6.67
C ILE A 58 7.99 -6.29 7.95
N ALA A 59 7.67 -5.25 8.72
CA ALA A 59 6.90 -5.37 9.95
C ALA A 59 5.39 -5.49 9.68
N LYS A 60 4.89 -4.75 8.69
CA LYS A 60 3.45 -4.72 8.38
C LYS A 60 3.18 -4.28 6.96
N VAL A 61 2.16 -4.84 6.33
CA VAL A 61 1.63 -4.36 5.05
C VAL A 61 0.15 -4.03 5.17
N GLN A 62 -0.22 -2.84 4.71
CA GLN A 62 -1.58 -2.33 4.75
C GLN A 62 -2.05 -1.90 3.36
N LEU A 63 -3.26 -2.27 3.01
CA LEU A 63 -3.95 -1.74 1.83
C LEU A 63 -4.59 -0.40 2.18
N THR A 64 -4.52 0.55 1.25
CA THR A 64 -5.14 1.86 1.40
C THR A 64 -5.76 2.30 0.08
N ASP A 65 -6.92 2.96 0.15
CA ASP A 65 -7.56 3.56 -1.01
C ASP A 65 -7.04 4.98 -1.30
N ASP A 66 -6.46 5.63 -0.30
CA ASP A 66 -5.86 6.98 -0.41
C ASP A 66 -4.47 7.03 0.23
N PRO A 67 -3.41 6.75 -0.54
CA PRO A 67 -2.03 6.77 -0.06
C PRO A 67 -1.55 8.16 0.41
N PHE A 68 -2.15 9.26 -0.08
CA PHE A 68 -1.71 10.61 0.30
C PHE A 68 -1.92 10.91 1.79
N THR A 69 -2.87 10.23 2.43
CA THR A 69 -3.16 10.36 3.87
C THR A 69 -2.03 9.84 4.77
N TRP A 70 -1.15 9.00 4.21
CA TRP A 70 -0.04 8.39 4.93
C TRP A 70 1.24 9.20 4.88
N LEU A 71 1.32 10.23 4.02
CA LEU A 71 2.48 11.09 3.92
C LEU A 71 2.63 11.92 5.20
N ARG A 72 3.78 11.76 5.86
CA ARG A 72 4.15 12.55 7.04
C ARG A 72 5.44 13.32 6.75
N GLY A 73 5.59 14.50 7.34
CA GLY A 73 6.78 15.31 7.16
C GLY A 73 6.85 16.03 5.81
N VAL A 74 8.08 16.28 5.34
CA VAL A 74 8.35 17.14 4.17
C VAL A 74 9.13 16.37 3.11
N ALA A 75 8.73 16.53 1.85
CA ALA A 75 9.44 15.93 0.71
C ALA A 75 10.87 16.50 0.62
N SER A 76 11.88 15.65 0.83
CA SER A 76 13.29 16.02 0.82
C SER A 76 14.18 14.77 0.71
N PRO A 77 14.81 14.50 -0.45
CA PRO A 77 14.47 15.01 -1.77
C PRO A 77 13.18 14.37 -2.30
N GLY A 78 12.38 15.11 -3.07
CA GLY A 78 11.19 14.53 -3.70
C GLY A 78 10.34 15.53 -4.47
N THR A 79 9.53 15.02 -5.39
CA THR A 79 8.51 15.79 -6.11
C THR A 79 7.16 15.61 -5.44
N HIS A 80 6.52 16.72 -5.07
CA HIS A 80 5.19 16.72 -4.50
C HIS A 80 4.28 17.71 -5.23
N VAL A 81 3.21 17.18 -5.83
CA VAL A 81 2.09 17.93 -6.35
C VAL A 81 0.83 17.35 -5.73
N ARG A 82 0.20 18.12 -4.83
CA ARG A 82 -0.91 17.67 -3.99
C ARG A 82 -2.04 17.04 -4.83
N GLY A 83 -2.38 15.79 -4.52
CA GLY A 83 -3.42 15.01 -5.20
C GLY A 83 -3.04 14.47 -6.59
N VAL A 84 -1.85 14.78 -7.09
CA VAL A 84 -1.37 14.35 -8.41
C VAL A 84 -0.21 13.39 -8.29
N ILE A 85 0.87 13.78 -7.62
CA ILE A 85 2.05 12.94 -7.39
C ILE A 85 2.71 13.25 -6.05
N ALA A 86 3.27 12.23 -5.42
CA ALA A 86 4.25 12.35 -4.34
C ALA A 86 5.29 11.26 -4.56
N MET A 87 6.51 11.66 -4.95
CA MET A 87 7.61 10.76 -5.28
C MET A 87 8.91 11.18 -4.60
N GLY A 88 9.64 10.24 -4.00
CA GLY A 88 10.89 10.52 -3.27
C GLY A 88 10.79 10.23 -1.77
N THR A 89 11.67 10.88 -1.01
CA THR A 89 11.81 10.71 0.43
C THR A 89 11.04 11.79 1.19
N TRP A 90 10.26 11.40 2.18
CA TRP A 90 9.51 12.23 3.10
C TRP A 90 10.20 12.21 4.46
N ARG A 91 10.85 13.31 4.81
CA ARG A 91 11.57 13.42 6.08
C ARG A 91 10.65 13.85 7.20
N SER A 92 10.69 13.13 8.31
CA SER A 92 10.00 13.49 9.54
C SER A 92 11.00 13.60 10.70
N THR A 93 10.54 14.08 11.86
CA THR A 93 11.39 14.22 13.05
C THR A 93 11.83 12.88 13.66
N GLY A 94 11.29 11.75 13.18
CA GLY A 94 11.60 10.42 13.69
C GLY A 94 12.29 9.54 12.65
N ALA A 95 11.61 9.30 11.53
CA ALA A 95 12.13 8.47 10.45
C ALA A 95 11.67 8.96 9.08
N ASP A 96 12.39 8.53 8.06
CA ASP A 96 12.13 8.89 6.68
C ASP A 96 11.19 7.85 6.03
N ASP A 97 10.25 8.34 5.23
CA ASP A 97 9.33 7.51 4.46
C ASP A 97 9.70 7.62 2.98
N PHE A 98 9.65 6.52 2.22
CA PHE A 98 9.77 6.56 0.76
C PHE A 98 8.38 6.44 0.11
N ALA A 99 8.05 7.36 -0.79
CA ALA A 99 6.75 7.39 -1.44
C ALA A 99 6.89 7.36 -2.96
N ILE A 100 6.04 6.55 -3.61
CA ILE A 100 5.72 6.61 -5.05
C ILE A 100 4.21 6.56 -5.19
N ILE A 101 3.59 7.72 -5.04
CA ILE A 101 2.15 7.91 -5.09
C ILE A 101 1.77 8.61 -6.39
N ARG A 102 0.77 8.06 -7.08
CA ARG A 102 0.27 8.56 -8.36
C ARG A 102 -1.25 8.68 -8.34
N ARG A 103 -1.74 9.91 -8.41
CA ARG A 103 -3.18 10.26 -8.37
C ARG A 103 -3.86 9.66 -7.13
N ARG A 104 -5.17 9.83 -7.01
CA ARG A 104 -5.97 9.16 -5.98
C ARG A 104 -6.33 7.76 -6.45
N ARG A 105 -5.42 6.82 -6.24
CA ARG A 105 -5.57 5.41 -6.59
C ARG A 105 -5.20 4.57 -5.38
N PRO A 106 -5.79 3.37 -5.24
CA PRO A 106 -5.40 2.43 -4.21
C PRO A 106 -3.90 2.13 -4.24
N GLY A 107 -3.38 1.75 -3.09
CA GLY A 107 -1.98 1.48 -2.88
C GLY A 107 -1.74 0.60 -1.67
N VAL A 108 -0.46 0.43 -1.40
CA VAL A 108 0.06 -0.30 -0.25
C VAL A 108 0.93 0.61 0.58
N VAL A 109 0.88 0.40 1.88
CA VAL A 109 1.77 0.98 2.87
C VAL A 109 2.49 -0.17 3.54
N ILE A 110 3.81 -0.11 3.51
CA ILE A 110 4.69 -1.13 4.05
C ILE A 110 5.46 -0.47 5.18
N ASP A 111 5.18 -0.85 6.43
CA ASP A 111 5.99 -0.43 7.57
C ASP A 111 7.19 -1.38 7.69
N LEU A 112 8.35 -0.78 7.91
CA LEU A 112 9.65 -1.45 7.97
C LEU A 112 10.25 -1.31 9.38
N ASP A 113 10.92 -2.37 9.81
CA ASP A 113 11.75 -2.38 11.02
C ASP A 113 13.18 -2.80 10.65
N GLY A 114 14.18 -2.08 11.16
CA GLY A 114 15.60 -2.34 10.87
C GLY A 114 16.11 -1.93 9.48
N HIS A 115 15.27 -1.34 8.60
CA HIS A 115 15.73 -0.85 7.29
C HIS A 115 16.59 0.43 7.45
N PRO A 116 17.75 0.55 6.78
CA PRO A 116 18.73 1.61 7.04
C PRO A 116 18.27 3.03 6.68
N GLU A 117 17.37 3.17 5.70
CA GLU A 117 16.98 4.48 5.16
C GLU A 117 15.52 4.86 5.41
N TYR A 118 14.64 3.88 5.64
CA TYR A 118 13.19 4.10 5.55
C TYR A 118 12.47 3.32 6.62
N GLN A 119 11.55 3.97 7.33
CA GLN A 119 10.62 3.29 8.22
C GLN A 119 9.36 2.86 7.48
N ARG A 120 9.02 3.50 6.36
CA ARG A 120 7.81 3.18 5.60
C ARG A 120 8.02 3.37 4.11
N VAL A 121 7.39 2.48 3.34
CA VAL A 121 7.32 2.58 1.88
C VAL A 121 5.86 2.64 1.45
N ILE A 122 5.48 3.70 0.73
CA ILE A 122 4.10 3.98 0.30
C ILE A 122 4.04 3.95 -1.22
N LEU A 123 3.24 3.05 -1.78
CA LEU A 123 3.21 2.82 -3.23
C LEU A 123 1.77 2.81 -3.75
N THR A 124 1.51 3.56 -4.82
CA THR A 124 0.29 3.36 -5.60
C THR A 124 0.42 2.09 -6.45
N THR A 125 -0.48 1.13 -6.23
CA THR A 125 -0.52 -0.12 -6.98
C THR A 125 -1.93 -0.70 -7.00
N ARG A 126 -2.32 -1.26 -8.14
CA ARG A 126 -3.61 -1.95 -8.27
C ARG A 126 -3.56 -3.41 -7.81
N HIS A 127 -2.37 -3.96 -7.55
CA HIS A 127 -2.18 -5.37 -7.17
C HIS A 127 -1.79 -5.53 -5.70
N GLY A 128 -2.19 -4.58 -4.84
CA GLY A 128 -1.86 -4.64 -3.42
C GLY A 128 -2.32 -5.94 -2.75
N LEU A 129 -3.50 -6.45 -3.11
CA LEU A 129 -4.00 -7.73 -2.60
C LEU A 129 -3.07 -8.90 -2.93
N ALA A 130 -2.57 -8.97 -4.17
CA ALA A 130 -1.64 -10.01 -4.57
C ALA A 130 -0.29 -9.92 -3.82
N LEU A 131 0.15 -8.70 -3.50
CA LEU A 131 1.35 -8.49 -2.68
C LEU A 131 1.13 -9.02 -1.25
N VAL A 132 0.00 -8.67 -0.62
CA VAL A 132 -0.32 -9.14 0.75
C VAL A 132 -0.42 -10.67 0.78
N GLN A 133 -1.10 -11.27 -0.20
CA GLN A 133 -1.22 -12.72 -0.32
C GLN A 133 0.14 -13.39 -0.51
N ALA A 134 0.99 -12.89 -1.42
CA ALA A 134 2.32 -13.44 -1.61
C ALA A 134 3.18 -13.33 -0.34
N LEU A 135 3.07 -12.21 0.39
CA LEU A 135 3.77 -12.04 1.65
C LEU A 135 3.30 -13.01 2.75
N GLN A 136 2.01 -13.36 2.78
CA GLN A 136 1.46 -14.36 3.69
C GLN A 136 1.87 -15.79 3.30
N LEU A 137 1.81 -16.13 2.01
CA LEU A 137 2.05 -17.48 1.52
C LEU A 137 3.47 -18.01 1.82
N ASP A 138 4.52 -17.17 1.75
CA ASP A 138 5.84 -17.67 2.17
C ASP A 138 6.08 -17.58 3.69
N VAL A 139 5.19 -16.96 4.48
CA VAL A 139 5.24 -17.07 5.96
C VAL A 139 4.72 -18.44 6.39
N ASP A 140 3.78 -19.01 5.64
CA ASP A 140 3.23 -20.35 5.88
C ASP A 140 4.22 -21.49 5.48
N GLU A 141 5.34 -21.19 4.82
CA GLU A 141 6.33 -22.18 4.37
C GLU A 141 7.42 -22.50 5.43
N GLU A 142 7.51 -21.71 6.50
CA GLU A 142 8.09 -22.19 7.76
C GLU A 142 7.00 -23.01 8.47
N PRO A 143 7.12 -24.35 8.59
CA PRO A 143 6.13 -25.14 9.29
C PRO A 143 6.21 -24.79 10.78
N THR A 144 5.47 -23.77 11.17
CA THR A 144 5.07 -23.62 12.56
C THR A 144 4.09 -24.76 12.77
N ASP A 145 4.54 -25.83 13.42
CA ASP A 145 3.67 -26.85 14.02
C ASP A 145 2.64 -26.12 14.90
N VAL A 146 1.48 -25.83 14.32
CA VAL A 146 0.34 -25.29 15.06
C VAL A 146 -0.26 -26.46 15.84
N VAL A 147 0.31 -26.73 17.02
CA VAL A 147 -0.39 -27.45 18.07
C VAL A 147 -1.55 -26.56 18.52
N GLU A 148 -2.74 -26.91 18.05
CA GLU A 148 -4.07 -26.62 18.60
C GLU A 148 -4.35 -25.20 19.11
N ILE A 149 -4.92 -24.36 18.24
CA ILE A 149 -5.84 -23.30 18.69
C ILE A 149 -7.24 -23.92 18.74
N VAL A 150 -7.56 -24.50 19.90
CA VAL A 150 -8.92 -24.91 20.28
C VAL A 150 -9.69 -23.68 20.77
N THR A 151 -10.79 -23.38 20.07
CA THR A 151 -11.93 -22.56 20.49
C THR A 151 -11.65 -21.22 21.19
N ALA A 152 -11.74 -20.12 20.44
CA ALA A 152 -12.19 -18.85 20.99
C ALA A 152 -13.28 -18.25 20.09
N SER A 153 -14.51 -18.39 20.56
CA SER A 153 -15.74 -17.93 19.95
C SER A 153 -15.72 -16.44 19.67
N ILE A 154 -16.09 -16.04 18.46
CA ILE A 154 -16.37 -14.65 18.09
C ILE A 154 -17.57 -14.17 18.94
N PRO A 155 -17.45 -13.12 19.79
CA PRO A 155 -18.63 -12.54 20.43
C PRO A 155 -19.41 -11.75 19.37
N THR A 156 -20.53 -12.32 18.91
CA THR A 156 -21.54 -11.61 18.15
C THR A 156 -22.13 -10.52 19.03
N VAL A 157 -21.85 -9.25 18.72
CA VAL A 157 -22.53 -8.11 19.35
C VAL A 157 -24.00 -8.14 18.91
N PRO A 158 -24.97 -8.28 19.84
CA PRO A 158 -26.37 -8.26 19.46
C PRO A 158 -26.78 -6.85 19.03
N ALA A 159 -27.40 -6.76 17.85
CA ALA A 159 -27.94 -5.52 17.31
C ALA A 159 -29.05 -4.98 18.23
N VAL A 160 -28.89 -3.74 18.71
CA VAL A 160 -29.93 -3.02 19.46
C VAL A 160 -31.10 -2.69 18.52
N PRO A 161 -32.36 -3.05 18.84
CA PRO A 161 -33.50 -2.70 18.02
C PRO A 161 -33.81 -1.20 18.14
N ARG A 162 -33.85 -0.51 16.99
CA ARG A 162 -34.34 0.86 16.87
C ARG A 162 -35.84 0.89 17.16
N GLY A 163 -36.23 1.42 18.32
CA GLY A 163 -37.62 1.68 18.68
C GLY A 163 -38.29 2.64 17.71
N ARG A 164 -39.47 2.25 17.22
CA ARG A 164 -40.37 3.07 16.39
C ARG A 164 -40.94 4.19 17.27
N LYS A 165 -40.66 5.46 16.95
CA LYS A 165 -41.40 6.59 17.56
C LYS A 165 -42.83 6.56 17.03
N ALA A 166 -43.81 6.35 17.91
CA ALA A 166 -45.21 6.57 17.60
C ALA A 166 -45.45 8.09 17.44
N SER A 167 -46.08 8.49 16.33
CA SER A 167 -46.55 9.86 16.13
C SER A 167 -47.84 10.06 16.92
N ALA A 168 -47.90 11.13 17.70
CA ALA A 168 -49.07 11.51 18.50
C ALA A 168 -50.29 11.85 17.62
N PRO A 169 -51.53 11.69 18.14
CA PRO A 169 -52.73 12.10 17.43
C PRO A 169 -52.93 13.63 17.46
N ALA A 170 -53.50 14.16 16.39
CA ALA A 170 -53.87 15.57 16.23
C ALA A 170 -54.99 15.99 17.20
N PRO A 171 -55.05 17.26 17.64
CA PRO A 171 -56.16 17.76 18.44
C PRO A 171 -57.42 17.94 17.58
N ALA A 172 -58.55 17.51 18.12
CA ALA A 172 -59.88 17.72 17.57
C ALA A 172 -60.31 19.20 17.66
N VAL A 173 -61.11 19.63 16.70
CA VAL A 173 -61.95 20.84 16.75
C VAL A 173 -63.39 20.40 16.67
#